data_AF-A0A0S6VS90-F1
#
_entry.id   AF-A0A0S6VS90-F1
#
_cell.length_a   1.000
_cell.length_b   1.000
_cell.length_c   1.000
_cell.angle_alpha   90.00
_cell.angle_beta   90.00
_cell.angle_gamma   90.00
#
_symmetry.space_group_name_H-M   'P 1'
#
loop_
_entity.id
_entity.type
_entity.pdbx_description
1 polymer ?
#
loop_
_entity_poly.entity_id
_entity_poly.type
_entity_poly.pdbx_seq_one_letter_code
_entity_poly.pdbx_strand_id
1 'polypeptide(L)'
;MVQYEFRNYLPAIGRWMTRDPLGEAGGLNLYAYVENNPVNWVDPWGLAKTTVDATIEQCIKKHPTASGRADCIEALLDTTEQADEIEKIQQAINIQRRLLKPAEQIIQKECKASIRREFPDEMTQKPLEEIKNLANKGNKIAKKAWKLLNDNRFKK
;
A
#
# COMPACT_ATOMS: atom_id res chain seq x y z
N MET A 1 19.54 11.35 8.76
CA MET A 1 19.63 11.31 7.27
C MET A 1 18.75 10.16 6.83
N VAL A 2 17.95 10.36 5.80
CA VAL A 2 17.06 9.34 5.24
C VAL A 2 17.60 8.94 3.88
N GLN A 3 17.76 7.65 3.64
CA GLN A 3 18.33 7.12 2.40
C GLN A 3 17.19 6.75 1.44
N TYR A 4 17.19 7.35 0.25
CA TYR A 4 16.29 7.01 -0.85
C TYR A 4 17.08 6.28 -1.94
N GLU A 5 16.37 5.72 -2.91
CA GLU A 5 16.96 4.94 -4.00
C GLU A 5 17.99 5.74 -4.80
N PHE A 6 17.69 7.00 -5.13
CA PHE A 6 18.55 7.84 -5.96
C PHE A 6 19.24 8.99 -5.20
N ARG A 7 18.75 9.36 -4.01
CA ARG A 7 19.27 10.51 -3.25
C ARG A 7 19.26 10.28 -1.74
N ASN A 8 20.08 11.05 -1.02
CA ASN A 8 20.04 11.10 0.44
C ASN A 8 19.34 12.39 0.88
N TYR A 9 18.29 12.28 1.70
CA TYR A 9 17.55 13.40 2.26
C TYR A 9 18.09 13.76 3.66
N LEU A 10 18.19 15.05 3.95
CA LEU A 10 18.53 15.56 5.27
C LEU A 10 17.33 16.29 5.88
N PRO A 11 16.49 15.60 6.69
CA PRO A 11 15.29 16.20 7.28
C PRO A 11 15.58 17.45 8.09
N ALA A 12 16.73 17.48 8.79
CA ALA A 12 17.14 18.61 9.64
C ALA A 12 17.20 19.95 8.92
N ILE A 13 17.37 19.97 7.60
CA ILE A 13 17.44 21.19 6.79
C ILE A 13 16.42 21.21 5.63
N GLY A 14 15.61 20.16 5.49
CA GLY A 14 14.60 20.04 4.43
C GLY A 14 15.15 19.97 3.00
N ARG A 15 16.33 19.36 2.77
CA ARG A 15 17.00 19.34 1.45
C ARG A 15 17.61 18.00 1.09
N TRP A 16 17.82 17.79 -0.21
CA TRP A 16 18.67 16.72 -0.73
C TRP A 16 20.15 17.02 -0.45
N MET A 17 20.90 15.99 -0.12
CA MET A 17 22.35 16.04 0.10
C MET A 17 23.14 16.00 -1.22
N THR A 18 22.55 15.42 -2.25
CA THR A 18 23.15 15.23 -3.57
C THR A 18 22.36 15.98 -4.63
N ARG A 19 23.06 16.42 -5.69
CA ARG A 19 22.44 17.07 -6.86
C ARG A 19 21.43 16.10 -7.51
N ASP A 20 20.32 16.64 -8.00
CA ASP A 20 19.31 15.88 -8.73
C ASP A 20 19.93 15.12 -9.93
N PRO A 21 19.79 13.77 -10.01
CA PRO A 21 20.24 12.98 -11.15
C PRO A 21 19.59 13.34 -12.47
N LEU A 22 18.37 13.91 -12.45
CA LEU A 22 17.67 14.39 -13.65
C LEU A 22 18.19 15.76 -14.12
N GLY A 23 19.07 16.40 -13.35
CA GLY A 23 19.56 17.75 -13.64
C GLY A 23 18.42 18.75 -13.72
N GLU A 24 18.53 19.70 -14.64
CA GLU A 24 17.60 20.81 -14.81
C GLU A 24 16.19 20.36 -15.23
N ALA A 25 16.03 19.10 -15.67
CA ALA A 25 14.72 18.51 -15.90
C ALA A 25 13.92 18.30 -14.60
N GLY A 26 14.59 18.15 -13.45
CA GLY A 26 13.98 18.10 -12.13
C GLY A 26 13.61 19.47 -11.55
N GLY A 27 14.00 20.56 -12.23
CA GLY A 27 13.74 21.94 -11.83
C GLY A 27 15.02 22.77 -11.68
N LEU A 28 14.85 24.06 -11.37
CA LEU A 28 15.98 24.99 -11.26
C LEU A 28 16.81 24.77 -10.00
N ASN A 29 16.21 24.28 -8.92
CA ASN A 29 16.89 24.03 -7.66
C ASN A 29 17.12 22.54 -7.46
N LEU A 30 18.33 22.09 -7.80
CA LEU A 30 18.71 20.68 -7.82
C LEU A 30 18.89 20.03 -6.44
N TYR A 31 18.69 20.80 -5.37
CA TYR A 31 18.77 20.33 -3.98
C TYR A 31 17.46 20.52 -3.22
N ALA A 32 16.43 21.13 -3.85
CA ALA A 32 15.15 21.35 -3.21
C ALA A 32 14.42 20.02 -3.00
N TYR A 33 13.91 19.81 -1.79
CA TYR A 33 12.93 18.77 -1.55
C TYR A 33 11.56 19.28 -1.98
N VAL A 34 10.93 18.60 -2.95
CA VAL A 34 9.54 18.82 -3.41
C VAL A 34 9.13 20.29 -3.58
N GLU A 35 10.02 21.10 -4.19
CA GLU A 35 9.81 22.55 -4.39
C GLU A 35 9.51 23.35 -3.10
N ASN A 36 10.04 22.90 -1.97
CA ASN A 36 9.76 23.45 -0.64
C ASN A 36 8.27 23.39 -0.25
N ASN A 37 7.50 22.47 -0.85
CA ASN A 37 6.10 22.26 -0.49
C ASN A 37 5.84 20.80 -0.02
N PRO A 38 6.47 20.38 1.10
CA PRO A 38 6.34 19.01 1.63
C PRO A 38 4.98 18.70 2.26
N VAL A 39 4.12 19.72 2.38
CA VAL A 39 2.73 19.55 2.84
C VAL A 39 1.87 18.92 1.75
N ASN A 40 2.15 19.22 0.47
CA ASN A 40 1.30 18.75 -0.63
C ASN A 40 1.96 17.64 -1.46
N TRP A 41 3.26 17.42 -1.29
CA TRP A 41 4.05 16.58 -2.17
C TRP A 41 5.08 15.76 -1.40
N VAL A 42 5.35 14.56 -1.90
CA VAL A 42 6.40 13.65 -1.46
C VAL A 42 7.28 13.29 -2.66
N ASP A 43 8.54 12.92 -2.44
CA ASP A 43 9.41 12.37 -3.50
C ASP A 43 9.96 11.01 -3.06
N PRO A 44 9.17 9.93 -3.25
CA PRO A 44 9.45 8.59 -2.71
C PRO A 44 10.71 7.92 -3.24
N TRP A 45 11.17 8.33 -4.43
CA TRP A 45 12.35 7.75 -5.07
C TRP A 45 13.56 8.70 -5.04
N GLY A 46 13.35 9.98 -4.74
CA GLY A 46 14.38 10.99 -4.90
C GLY A 46 14.62 11.32 -6.37
N LEU A 47 13.55 11.42 -7.16
CA LEU A 47 13.60 11.82 -8.57
C LEU A 47 12.58 12.92 -8.90
N ALA A 48 11.34 12.76 -8.44
CA ALA A 48 10.26 13.67 -8.80
C ALA A 48 9.20 13.71 -7.70
N LYS A 49 8.71 14.93 -7.44
CA LYS A 49 7.60 15.14 -6.50
C LYS A 49 6.32 14.49 -7.04
N THR A 50 5.53 13.92 -6.15
CA THR A 50 4.26 13.24 -6.42
C THR A 50 3.35 13.34 -5.19
N THR A 51 2.10 12.95 -5.30
CA THR A 51 1.21 12.82 -4.12
C THR A 51 1.33 11.41 -3.52
N VAL A 52 0.92 11.28 -2.26
CA VAL A 52 0.84 9.99 -1.57
C VAL A 52 -0.13 9.05 -2.31
N ASP A 53 -1.30 9.54 -2.69
CA ASP A 53 -2.31 8.77 -3.45
C ASP A 53 -1.73 8.23 -4.76
N ALA A 54 -1.08 9.10 -5.55
CA ALA A 54 -0.47 8.70 -6.81
C ALA A 54 0.64 7.66 -6.60
N THR A 55 1.41 7.76 -5.51
CA THR A 55 2.45 6.78 -5.22
C THR A 55 1.87 5.43 -4.81
N ILE A 56 0.84 5.42 -3.96
CA ILE A 56 0.13 4.20 -3.58
C ILE A 56 -0.39 3.50 -4.84
N GLU A 57 -1.00 4.23 -5.77
CA GLU A 57 -1.43 3.67 -7.05
C GLU A 57 -0.28 3.07 -7.86
N GLN A 58 0.87 3.76 -7.93
CA GLN A 58 2.04 3.27 -8.65
C GLN A 58 2.60 2.00 -8.00
N CYS A 59 2.69 1.94 -6.67
CA CYS A 59 3.07 0.73 -5.94
C CYS A 59 2.13 -0.44 -6.26
N ILE A 60 0.82 -0.20 -6.29
CA ILE A 60 -0.17 -1.23 -6.62
C ILE A 60 -0.02 -1.72 -8.06
N LYS A 61 0.27 -0.82 -9.01
CA LYS A 61 0.45 -1.14 -10.44
C LYS A 61 1.76 -1.87 -10.72
N LYS A 62 2.87 -1.47 -10.08
CA LYS A 62 4.21 -2.06 -10.30
C LYS A 62 4.37 -3.44 -9.66
N HIS A 63 3.72 -3.67 -8.50
CA HIS A 63 3.91 -4.91 -7.74
C HIS A 63 2.72 -5.88 -7.90
N PRO A 64 2.96 -7.12 -8.40
CA PRO A 64 1.89 -8.08 -8.66
C PRO A 64 1.36 -8.76 -7.40
N THR A 65 2.14 -8.83 -6.31
CA THR A 65 1.79 -9.48 -5.05
C THR A 65 1.45 -8.45 -3.97
N ALA A 66 0.51 -8.77 -3.09
CA ALA A 66 0.15 -7.89 -1.97
C ALA A 66 1.32 -7.64 -1.01
N SER A 67 2.28 -8.57 -0.91
CA SER A 67 3.50 -8.38 -0.12
C SER A 67 4.34 -7.27 -0.72
N GLY A 68 4.70 -7.37 -2.00
CA GLY A 68 5.48 -6.33 -2.66
C GLY A 68 4.78 -4.97 -2.69
N ARG A 69 3.45 -4.95 -2.76
CA ARG A 69 2.66 -3.71 -2.60
C ARG A 69 2.78 -3.13 -1.19
N ALA A 70 2.65 -3.97 -0.15
CA ALA A 70 2.77 -3.53 1.23
C ALA A 70 4.18 -2.96 1.50
N ASP A 71 5.21 -3.67 1.06
CA ASP A 71 6.61 -3.26 1.23
C ASP A 71 6.89 -1.93 0.51
N CYS A 72 6.37 -1.76 -0.72
CA CYS A 72 6.49 -0.51 -1.48
C CYS A 72 5.77 0.67 -0.80
N ILE A 73 4.58 0.43 -0.23
CA ILE A 73 3.82 1.47 0.46
C ILE A 73 4.45 1.79 1.83
N GLU A 74 5.03 0.81 2.52
CA GLU A 74 5.69 1.00 3.82
C GLU A 74 6.89 1.94 3.71
N ALA A 75 7.62 1.90 2.59
CA ALA A 75 8.68 2.86 2.29
C ALA A 75 8.21 4.32 2.27
N LEU A 76 6.91 4.61 2.09
CA LEU A 76 6.38 5.97 2.14
C LEU A 76 6.35 6.56 3.54
N LEU A 77 6.27 5.72 4.58
CA LEU A 77 6.24 6.18 5.98
C LEU A 77 7.51 6.91 6.36
N ASP A 78 8.65 6.52 5.79
CA ASP A 78 9.96 7.14 6.05
C ASP A 78 10.11 8.52 5.40
N THR A 79 9.20 8.87 4.50
CA THR A 79 9.28 10.05 3.61
C THR A 79 8.20 11.09 3.87
N THR A 80 7.19 10.71 4.65
CA THR A 80 5.98 11.49 4.91
C THR A 80 6.02 11.98 6.34
N GLU A 81 5.97 13.30 6.54
CA GLU A 81 5.96 13.90 7.89
C GLU A 81 4.55 14.25 8.36
N GLN A 82 3.57 14.35 7.45
CA GLN A 82 2.21 14.77 7.76
C GLN A 82 1.38 13.61 8.34
N ALA A 83 0.80 13.83 9.53
CA ALA A 83 0.01 12.83 10.24
C ALA A 83 -1.19 12.28 9.43
N ASP A 84 -1.93 13.13 8.72
CA ASP A 84 -3.09 12.71 7.92
C ASP A 84 -2.67 11.76 6.77
N GLU A 85 -1.53 12.05 6.14
CA GLU A 85 -0.98 11.23 5.07
C GLU A 85 -0.39 9.93 5.60
N ILE A 86 0.29 9.98 6.76
CA ILE A 86 0.74 8.78 7.47
C ILE A 86 -0.46 7.86 7.78
N GLU A 87 -1.58 8.41 8.23
CA GLU A 87 -2.79 7.62 8.49
C GLU A 87 -3.28 6.92 7.21
N LYS A 88 -3.37 7.65 6.08
CA LYS A 88 -3.75 7.07 4.78
C LYS A 88 -2.80 5.96 4.36
N ILE A 89 -1.49 6.18 4.50
CA ILE A 89 -0.46 5.17 4.18
C ILE A 89 -0.67 3.94 5.07
N GLN A 90 -0.86 4.12 6.37
CA GLN A 90 -1.08 3.01 7.31
C GLN A 90 -2.36 2.24 6.97
N GLN A 91 -3.44 2.92 6.62
CA GLN A 91 -4.68 2.32 6.14
C GLN A 91 -4.45 1.50 4.87
N ALA A 92 -3.69 2.02 3.90
CA ALA A 92 -3.34 1.32 2.67
C ALA A 92 -2.49 0.07 2.95
N ILE A 93 -1.49 0.16 3.83
CA ILE A 93 -0.66 -0.98 4.28
C ILE A 93 -1.56 -2.05 4.91
N ASN A 94 -2.45 -1.65 5.81
CA ASN A 94 -3.37 -2.58 6.49
C ASN A 94 -4.24 -3.33 5.48
N ILE A 95 -4.71 -2.65 4.43
CA ILE A 95 -5.47 -3.28 3.33
C ILE A 95 -4.62 -4.33 2.59
N GLN A 96 -3.37 -4.01 2.23
CA GLN A 96 -2.50 -4.98 1.54
C GLN A 96 -2.12 -6.15 2.45
N ARG A 97 -1.76 -5.88 3.71
CA ARG A 97 -1.44 -6.92 4.72
C ARG A 97 -2.65 -7.82 5.02
N ARG A 98 -3.88 -7.29 4.93
CA ARG A 98 -5.11 -8.10 5.03
C ARG A 98 -5.23 -9.12 3.91
N LEU A 99 -4.80 -8.77 2.68
CA LEU A 99 -4.86 -9.68 1.53
C LEU A 99 -3.92 -10.89 1.68
N LEU A 100 -2.86 -10.77 2.46
CA LEU A 100 -1.90 -11.84 2.73
C LEU A 100 -2.41 -12.89 3.71
N LYS A 101 -3.44 -12.56 4.51
CA LYS A 101 -3.93 -13.46 5.55
C LYS A 101 -4.79 -14.59 4.96
N PRO A 102 -4.68 -15.82 5.50
CA PRO A 102 -5.61 -16.89 5.20
C PRO A 102 -7.05 -16.49 5.56
N ALA A 103 -8.02 -16.96 4.78
CA ALA A 103 -9.43 -16.66 5.02
C ALA A 103 -9.89 -17.08 6.42
N GLU A 104 -9.39 -18.19 6.96
CA GLU A 104 -9.69 -18.63 8.33
C GLU A 104 -9.37 -17.57 9.38
N GLN A 105 -8.19 -16.94 9.30
CA GLN A 105 -7.77 -15.91 10.24
C GLN A 105 -8.67 -14.68 10.14
N ILE A 106 -9.06 -14.31 8.92
CA ILE A 106 -9.98 -13.20 8.66
C ILE A 106 -11.35 -13.51 9.24
N ILE A 107 -11.88 -14.70 9.00
CA ILE A 107 -13.18 -15.15 9.55
C ILE A 107 -13.15 -15.11 11.07
N GLN A 108 -12.09 -15.61 11.69
CA GLN A 108 -11.96 -15.63 13.14
C GLN A 108 -11.93 -14.21 13.73
N LYS A 109 -11.21 -13.29 13.09
CA LYS A 109 -11.03 -11.92 13.58
C LYS A 109 -12.23 -11.02 13.28
N GLU A 110 -12.74 -11.04 12.05
CA GLU A 110 -13.66 -10.04 11.49
C GLU A 110 -15.10 -10.55 11.30
N CYS A 111 -15.33 -11.87 11.33
CA CYS A 111 -16.65 -12.44 11.02
C CYS A 111 -17.29 -13.20 12.20
N LYS A 112 -18.62 -13.20 12.25
CA LYS A 112 -19.45 -14.03 13.14
C LYS A 112 -19.24 -15.52 12.80
N ALA A 113 -19.28 -16.37 13.82
CA ALA A 113 -19.05 -17.81 13.67
C ALA A 113 -20.03 -18.51 12.71
N SER A 114 -21.22 -17.93 12.49
CA SER A 114 -22.23 -18.46 11.56
C SER A 114 -21.73 -18.58 10.12
N ILE A 115 -20.77 -17.75 9.69
CA ILE A 115 -20.21 -17.79 8.33
C ILE A 115 -19.57 -19.14 7.99
N ARG A 116 -19.04 -19.87 9.00
CA ARG A 116 -18.34 -21.15 8.80
C ARG A 116 -19.24 -22.23 8.21
N ARG A 117 -20.57 -22.12 8.38
CA ARG A 117 -21.54 -23.05 7.79
C ARG A 117 -21.74 -22.83 6.29
N GLU A 118 -21.42 -21.63 5.79
CA GLU A 118 -21.64 -21.23 4.40
C GLU A 118 -20.35 -21.12 3.58
N PHE A 119 -19.22 -20.95 4.28
CA PHE A 119 -17.92 -20.72 3.69
C PHE A 119 -17.37 -22.01 3.05
N PRO A 120 -16.86 -21.97 1.80
CA PRO A 120 -16.30 -23.16 1.16
C PRO A 120 -14.99 -23.62 1.79
N ASP A 121 -14.90 -24.90 2.15
CA ASP A 121 -13.71 -25.49 2.80
C ASP A 121 -12.45 -25.37 1.94
N GLU A 122 -12.57 -25.45 0.61
CA GLU A 122 -11.41 -25.35 -0.30
C GLU A 122 -10.75 -23.96 -0.30
N MET A 123 -11.45 -22.95 0.22
CA MET A 123 -10.99 -21.57 0.27
C MET A 123 -10.50 -21.17 1.68
N THR A 124 -10.69 -22.00 2.70
CA THR A 124 -10.45 -21.65 4.12
C THR A 124 -8.98 -21.32 4.39
N GLN A 125 -8.06 -22.12 3.86
CA GLN A 125 -6.62 -21.93 4.06
C GLN A 125 -5.97 -21.01 3.03
N LYS A 126 -6.71 -20.62 1.98
CA LYS A 126 -6.16 -19.76 0.93
C LYS A 126 -6.03 -18.31 1.40
N PRO A 127 -4.95 -17.61 1.01
CA PRO A 127 -4.83 -16.19 1.28
C PRO A 127 -5.91 -15.42 0.53
N LEU A 128 -6.36 -14.31 1.12
CA LEU A 128 -7.44 -13.50 0.57
C LEU A 128 -7.12 -12.96 -0.84
N GLU A 129 -5.86 -12.66 -1.12
CA GLU A 129 -5.40 -12.29 -2.47
C GLU A 129 -5.67 -13.38 -3.51
N GLU A 130 -5.39 -14.64 -3.17
CA GLU A 130 -5.63 -15.76 -4.08
C GLU A 130 -7.13 -15.96 -4.33
N ILE A 131 -7.95 -15.88 -3.28
CA ILE A 131 -9.41 -15.97 -3.39
C ILE A 131 -9.93 -14.86 -4.31
N LYS A 132 -9.44 -13.63 -4.15
CA LYS A 132 -9.78 -12.49 -5.03
C LYS A 132 -9.42 -12.78 -6.49
N ASN A 133 -8.20 -13.27 -6.72
CA ASN A 133 -7.70 -13.56 -8.06
C ASN A 133 -8.50 -14.69 -8.73
N LEU A 134 -8.81 -15.75 -8.00
CA LEU A 134 -9.65 -16.85 -8.49
C LEU A 134 -11.08 -16.37 -8.77
N ALA A 135 -11.65 -15.51 -7.94
CA ALA A 135 -12.96 -14.92 -8.16
C ALA A 135 -12.98 -14.08 -9.45
N ASN A 136 -11.95 -13.26 -9.68
CA ASN A 136 -11.78 -12.46 -10.90
C ASN A 136 -11.61 -13.35 -12.15
N LYS A 137 -10.93 -14.49 -12.02
CA LYS A 137 -10.79 -15.51 -13.08
C LYS A 137 -12.07 -16.33 -13.35
N GLY A 138 -13.16 -16.06 -12.63
CA GLY A 138 -14.46 -16.70 -12.89
C GLY A 138 -14.78 -17.92 -12.04
N ASN A 139 -13.91 -18.31 -11.10
CA ASN A 139 -14.18 -19.46 -10.22
C ASN A 139 -15.42 -19.17 -9.32
N LYS A 140 -16.47 -19.97 -9.48
CA LYS A 140 -17.76 -19.79 -8.76
C LYS A 140 -17.61 -19.92 -7.25
N ILE A 141 -16.78 -20.85 -6.78
CA ILE A 141 -16.53 -21.09 -5.35
C ILE A 141 -15.81 -19.89 -4.75
N ALA A 142 -14.75 -19.41 -5.42
CA ALA A 142 -14.01 -18.23 -4.98
C ALA A 142 -14.88 -16.96 -4.98
N LYS A 143 -15.76 -16.78 -5.97
CA LYS A 143 -16.75 -15.68 -5.98
C LYS A 143 -17.69 -15.73 -4.78
N LYS A 144 -18.19 -16.92 -4.42
CA LYS A 144 -19.03 -17.13 -3.23
C LYS A 144 -18.24 -16.79 -1.96
N ALA A 145 -17.03 -17.33 -1.80
CA ALA A 145 -16.16 -17.06 -0.66
C ALA A 145 -15.86 -15.55 -0.50
N TRP A 146 -15.47 -14.89 -1.59
CA TRP A 146 -15.21 -13.45 -1.60
C TRP A 146 -16.44 -12.63 -1.21
N LYS A 147 -17.63 -13.01 -1.69
CA LYS A 147 -18.89 -12.35 -1.32
C LYS A 147 -19.18 -12.50 0.16
N LEU A 148 -19.05 -13.71 0.72
CA LEU A 148 -19.32 -13.98 2.13
C LEU A 148 -18.40 -13.18 3.06
N LEU A 149 -17.11 -13.06 2.74
CA LEU A 149 -16.16 -12.28 3.55
C LEU A 149 -16.44 -10.78 3.59
N ASN A 150 -17.16 -10.25 2.59
CA ASN A 150 -17.50 -8.84 2.49
C ASN A 150 -18.96 -8.54 2.86
N ASP A 151 -19.76 -9.57 3.15
CA ASP A 151 -21.17 -9.45 3.48
C ASP A 151 -21.36 -8.92 4.90
N ASN A 152 -22.09 -7.80 5.03
CA ASN A 152 -22.33 -7.15 6.32
C ASN A 152 -23.09 -8.03 7.31
N ARG A 153 -23.86 -9.03 6.85
CA ARG A 153 -24.59 -9.96 7.75
C ARG A 153 -23.64 -10.73 8.68
N PHE A 154 -22.45 -11.03 8.18
CA PHE A 154 -21.45 -11.82 8.91
C PHE A 154 -20.35 -10.98 9.56
N LYS A 155 -20.30 -9.65 9.38
CA LYS A 155 -19.31 -8.81 10.06
C LYS A 155 -19.61 -8.71 11.56
N LYS A 156 -18.54 -8.66 12.36
CA LYS A 156 -18.60 -8.38 13.80
C LYS A 156 -18.83 -6.90 14.07
#